data_AF-A0A9E1J9K3-F1
#
_entry.id   AF-A0A9E1J9K3-F1
#
_cell.length_a   1.000
_cell.length_b   1.000
_cell.length_c   1.000
_cell.angle_alpha   90.00
_cell.angle_beta   90.00
_cell.angle_gamma   90.00
#
_symmetry.space_group_name_H-M   'P 1'
#
loop_
_entity.id
_entity.type
_entity.pdbx_description
1 polymer ?
#
loop_
_entity_poly.entity_id
_entity_poly.type
_entity_poly.pdbx_seq_one_letter_code
_entity_poly.pdbx_strand_id
1 'polypeptide(L)'
;VATYNADARRGEDTAFGRGSNAYHKYVGDPANEPNPCMRPVETPPFYAVTLYPADLGTAAGVRTSGAGEVLNGDGAPIAGLYACGADMNSVMGGAYPGPGITLGPALVFGYLAAMHMARGA
;
A
#
# COMPACT_ATOMS: atom_id res chain seq x y z
N VAL A 1 -19.56 14.39 -15.88
CA VAL A 1 -20.11 15.13 -14.71
C VAL A 1 -21.59 14.86 -14.52
N ALA A 2 -22.47 15.12 -15.50
CA ALA A 2 -23.92 14.94 -15.35
C ALA A 2 -24.34 13.53 -14.86
N THR A 3 -23.82 12.46 -15.48
CA THR A 3 -24.07 11.07 -15.04
C THR A 3 -23.61 10.84 -13.60
N TYR A 4 -22.38 11.26 -13.27
CA TYR A 4 -21.85 11.16 -11.91
C TYR A 4 -22.73 11.90 -10.88
N ASN A 5 -23.23 13.09 -11.21
CA ASN A 5 -24.12 13.83 -10.31
C ASN A 5 -25.45 13.12 -10.10
N ALA A 6 -26.03 12.51 -11.15
CA ALA A 6 -27.24 11.71 -11.02
C ALA A 6 -27.02 10.48 -10.14
N ASP A 7 -25.88 9.80 -10.30
CA ASP A 7 -25.46 8.64 -9.51
C ASP A 7 -25.19 9.04 -8.05
N ALA A 8 -24.52 10.17 -7.81
CA ALA A 8 -24.21 10.66 -6.48
C ALA A 8 -25.47 11.00 -5.68
N ARG A 9 -26.51 11.56 -6.31
CA ARG A 9 -27.81 11.78 -5.65
C ARG A 9 -28.49 10.49 -5.21
N ARG A 10 -28.25 9.37 -5.91
CA ARG A 10 -28.77 8.04 -5.53
C ARG A 10 -27.83 7.29 -4.57
N GLY A 11 -26.58 7.73 -4.44
CA GLY A 11 -25.54 7.06 -3.67
C GLY A 11 -24.96 5.82 -4.34
N GLU A 12 -25.16 5.64 -5.64
CA GLU A 12 -24.75 4.45 -6.38
C GLU A 12 -23.96 4.86 -7.62
N ASP A 13 -22.67 4.54 -7.63
CA ASP A 13 -21.82 4.67 -8.82
C ASP A 13 -22.02 3.47 -9.73
N THR A 14 -22.79 3.68 -10.80
CA THR A 14 -23.16 2.64 -11.75
C THR A 14 -22.03 2.26 -12.71
N ALA A 15 -20.97 3.07 -12.79
CA ALA A 15 -19.87 2.86 -13.72
C ALA A 15 -18.73 2.04 -13.10
N PHE A 16 -18.33 2.36 -11.86
CA PHE A 16 -17.13 1.77 -11.23
C PHE A 16 -17.36 1.26 -9.81
N GLY A 17 -18.56 1.42 -9.25
CA GLY A 17 -18.88 0.95 -7.90
C GLY A 17 -18.14 1.71 -6.78
N ARG A 18 -17.79 2.98 -6.97
CA ARG A 18 -17.23 3.83 -5.90
C ARG A 18 -18.15 3.84 -4.67
N GLY A 19 -17.58 3.65 -3.49
CA GLY A 19 -18.34 3.60 -2.24
C GLY A 19 -19.19 2.33 -2.04
N SER A 20 -19.04 1.29 -2.87
CA SER A 20 -19.78 0.03 -2.71
C SER A 20 -19.25 -0.89 -1.59
N ASN A 21 -18.00 -0.72 -1.16
CA ASN A 21 -17.37 -1.58 -0.14
C ASN A 21 -16.98 -0.82 1.13
N ALA A 22 -16.66 -1.57 2.20
CA ALA A 22 -16.34 -1.01 3.51
C ALA A 22 -15.07 -0.15 3.49
N TYR A 23 -14.04 -0.52 2.72
CA TYR A 23 -12.80 0.25 2.63
C TYR A 23 -13.03 1.62 2.00
N HIS A 24 -13.78 1.69 0.89
CA HIS A 24 -14.15 2.96 0.25
C HIS A 24 -14.90 3.86 1.24
N LYS A 25 -15.89 3.30 1.94
CA LYS A 25 -16.72 4.06 2.90
C LYS A 25 -15.91 4.56 4.10
N TYR A 26 -14.95 3.76 4.58
CA TYR A 26 -14.07 4.13 5.69
C TYR A 26 -13.25 5.40 5.41
N VAL A 27 -12.82 5.61 4.16
CA VAL A 27 -12.06 6.81 3.75
C VAL A 27 -12.94 7.95 3.20
N GLY A 28 -14.26 7.80 3.22
CA GLY A 28 -15.23 8.81 2.76
C GLY A 28 -15.60 9.83 3.85
N ASP A 29 -16.43 10.80 3.49
CA ASP A 29 -17.03 11.75 4.44
C ASP A 29 -18.31 11.15 5.03
N PRO A 30 -18.34 10.75 6.32
CA PRO A 30 -19.50 10.11 6.93
C PRO A 30 -20.72 11.03 7.00
N ALA A 31 -20.56 12.36 6.91
CA ALA A 31 -21.68 13.30 6.87
C ALA A 31 -22.34 13.40 5.48
N ASN A 32 -21.72 12.82 4.45
CA ASN A 32 -22.24 12.84 3.09
C ASN A 32 -23.12 11.61 2.83
N GLU A 33 -24.43 11.81 2.89
CA GLU A 33 -25.43 10.78 2.59
C GLU A 33 -25.95 10.88 1.14
N PRO A 34 -26.46 9.78 0.55
CA PRO A 34 -26.57 8.43 1.12
C PRO A 34 -25.29 7.58 0.98
N ASN A 35 -24.25 8.09 0.32
CA ASN A 35 -22.97 7.38 0.14
C ASN A 35 -21.80 8.32 0.48
N PRO A 36 -20.96 8.02 1.49
CA PRO A 36 -19.89 8.90 1.98
C PRO A 36 -18.81 9.21 0.94
N CYS A 37 -18.75 8.44 -0.16
CA CYS A 37 -17.76 8.62 -1.22
C CYS A 37 -18.27 9.46 -2.39
N MET A 38 -19.56 9.85 -2.42
CA MET A 38 -20.23 10.34 -3.63
C MET A 38 -20.99 11.64 -3.37
N ARG A 39 -20.53 12.76 -3.93
CA ARG A 39 -21.22 14.05 -3.82
C ARG A 39 -21.35 14.72 -5.19
N PRO A 40 -22.51 15.30 -5.56
CA PRO A 40 -22.62 16.05 -6.81
C PRO A 40 -21.59 17.18 -6.93
N VAL A 41 -21.03 17.34 -8.14
CA VAL A 41 -20.10 18.43 -8.50
C VAL A 41 -20.91 19.50 -9.23
N GLU A 42 -21.43 20.48 -8.49
CA GLU A 42 -22.40 21.47 -9.00
C GLU A 42 -22.11 22.90 -8.55
N THR A 43 -21.45 23.06 -7.41
CA THR A 43 -21.14 24.37 -6.84
C THR A 43 -19.79 24.87 -7.38
N PRO A 44 -19.75 26.00 -8.12
CA PRO A 44 -18.51 26.62 -8.55
C PRO A 44 -17.76 27.28 -7.37
N PRO A 45 -16.47 27.66 -7.53
CA PRO A 45 -15.64 27.46 -8.71
C PRO A 45 -15.24 26.00 -8.93
N PHE A 46 -15.18 25.59 -10.19
CA PHE A 46 -14.72 24.26 -10.58
C PHE A 46 -13.19 24.24 -10.74
N TYR A 47 -12.56 23.15 -10.31
CA TYR A 47 -11.12 22.95 -10.39
C TYR A 47 -10.80 21.68 -11.16
N ALA A 48 -9.67 21.68 -11.87
CA ALA A 48 -9.09 20.51 -12.49
C ALA A 48 -7.65 20.36 -12.01
N VAL A 49 -7.26 19.14 -11.66
CA VAL A 49 -5.92 18.81 -11.17
C VAL A 49 -5.38 17.67 -12.02
N THR A 50 -4.19 17.84 -12.59
CA THR A 50 -3.51 16.78 -13.32
C THR A 50 -2.96 15.76 -12.34
N LEU A 51 -3.27 14.48 -12.56
CA LEU A 51 -2.76 13.37 -11.74
C LEU A 51 -1.76 12.55 -12.55
N TYR A 52 -0.66 12.19 -11.90
CA TYR A 52 0.35 11.30 -12.44
C TYR A 52 0.47 10.07 -11.55
N PRO A 53 0.71 8.87 -12.11
CA PRO A 53 1.12 7.72 -11.31
C PRO A 53 2.39 8.06 -10.53
N ALA A 54 2.40 7.76 -9.24
CA ALA A 54 3.56 7.85 -8.37
C ALA A 54 3.70 6.54 -7.59
N ASP A 55 4.92 6.17 -7.27
CA ASP A 55 5.23 5.02 -6.44
C ASP A 55 5.51 5.44 -4.98
N LEU A 56 5.32 4.49 -4.07
CA LEU A 56 5.65 4.62 -2.65
C LEU A 56 6.92 3.84 -2.27
N GLY A 57 7.64 3.32 -3.27
CA GLY A 57 8.77 2.42 -3.12
C GLY A 57 8.69 1.18 -4.03
N THR A 58 9.78 0.41 -4.06
CA THR A 58 9.90 -0.81 -4.85
C THR A 58 9.52 -2.04 -4.04
N ALA A 59 8.91 -3.03 -4.71
CA ALA A 59 8.71 -4.36 -4.12
C ALA A 59 9.87 -5.31 -4.39
N ALA A 60 10.59 -5.08 -5.50
CA ALA A 60 11.81 -5.80 -5.82
C ALA A 60 12.96 -5.28 -4.95
N GLY A 61 13.82 -6.21 -4.53
CA GLY A 61 14.98 -5.92 -3.72
C GLY A 61 15.92 -7.12 -3.64
N VAL A 62 16.82 -7.10 -2.67
CA VAL A 62 17.81 -8.15 -2.44
C VAL A 62 17.11 -9.40 -1.88
N ARG A 63 17.45 -10.58 -2.41
CA ARG A 63 16.96 -11.85 -1.87
C ARG A 63 17.57 -12.09 -0.50
N THR A 64 16.74 -12.41 0.49
CA THR A 64 17.16 -12.66 1.87
C THR A 64 16.63 -13.98 2.42
N SER A 65 17.32 -14.50 3.44
CA SER A 65 16.82 -15.59 4.28
C SER A 65 15.69 -15.12 5.20
N GLY A 66 15.05 -16.03 5.93
CA GLY A 66 14.07 -15.68 6.97
C GLY A 66 14.66 -14.86 8.13
N ALA A 67 15.99 -14.85 8.29
CA ALA A 67 16.70 -14.04 9.28
C ALA A 67 17.19 -12.69 8.71
N GLY A 68 16.97 -12.41 7.42
CA GLY A 68 17.39 -11.17 6.77
C GLY A 68 18.81 -11.22 6.18
N GLU A 69 19.50 -12.36 6.20
CA GLU A 69 20.82 -12.51 5.56
C GLU A 69 20.67 -12.40 4.05
N VAL A 70 21.55 -11.66 3.38
CA VAL A 70 21.56 -11.57 1.91
C VAL A 70 22.00 -12.91 1.31
N LEU A 71 21.27 -13.36 0.29
CA LEU A 71 21.56 -14.60 -0.42
C LEU A 71 22.28 -14.32 -1.75
N ASN A 72 23.28 -15.14 -2.07
CA ASN A 72 23.97 -15.12 -3.35
C ASN A 72 23.16 -15.81 -4.47
N GLY A 73 23.74 -15.93 -5.68
CA GLY A 73 23.10 -16.56 -6.84
C GLY A 73 22.67 -18.02 -6.61
N ASP A 74 23.43 -18.76 -5.81
CA ASP A 74 23.16 -20.16 -5.46
C ASP A 74 22.17 -20.29 -4.28
N GLY A 75 21.74 -19.17 -3.69
CA GLY A 75 20.87 -19.13 -2.53
C GLY A 75 21.58 -19.33 -1.18
N ALA A 76 22.92 -19.30 -1.14
CA ALA A 76 23.68 -19.38 0.09
C ALA A 76 23.81 -17.98 0.76
N PRO A 77 23.74 -17.89 2.11
CA PRO A 77 23.96 -16.64 2.83
C PRO A 77 25.35 -16.06 2.59
N ILE A 78 25.42 -14.73 2.41
CA ILE A 78 26.68 -13.98 2.40
C ILE A 78 26.99 -13.57 3.83
N ALA A 79 28.07 -14.12 4.38
CA ALA A 79 28.45 -13.92 5.78
C ALA A 79 28.56 -12.43 6.15
N GLY A 80 27.88 -12.04 7.22
CA GLY A 80 27.90 -10.68 7.76
C GLY A 80 27.05 -9.65 7.01
N LEU A 81 26.36 -10.03 5.93
CA LEU A 81 25.55 -9.10 5.12
C LEU A 81 24.05 -9.36 5.31
N TYR A 82 23.32 -8.31 5.69
CA TYR A 82 21.88 -8.36 5.96
C TYR A 82 21.15 -7.23 5.22
N ALA A 83 19.89 -7.48 4.89
CA ALA A 83 18.98 -6.47 4.35
C ALA A 83 17.59 -6.61 4.97
N CYS A 84 16.90 -5.49 5.17
CA CYS A 84 15.53 -5.44 5.66
C CYS A 84 14.82 -4.22 5.07
N GLY A 85 13.50 -4.15 5.21
CA GLY A 85 12.73 -3.01 4.71
C GLY A 85 12.78 -2.90 3.18
N ALA A 86 12.97 -1.69 2.66
CA ALA A 86 12.88 -1.41 1.22
C ALA A 86 14.04 -2.04 0.40
N ASP A 87 15.19 -2.30 1.02
CA ASP A 87 16.31 -2.94 0.34
C ASP A 87 16.07 -4.45 0.12
N MET A 88 15.24 -5.05 0.96
CA MET A 88 14.89 -6.46 0.90
C MET A 88 13.79 -6.70 -0.15
N ASN A 89 13.88 -7.81 -0.88
CA ASN A 89 12.78 -8.24 -1.74
C ASN A 89 11.52 -8.44 -0.88
N SER A 90 10.46 -7.69 -1.20
CA SER A 90 9.26 -7.67 -0.38
C SER A 90 8.64 -9.06 -0.27
N VAL A 91 8.40 -9.49 0.96
CA VAL A 91 7.68 -10.75 1.26
C VAL A 91 6.25 -10.75 0.74
N MET A 92 5.73 -9.59 0.33
CA MET A 92 4.38 -9.41 -0.23
C MET A 92 4.38 -9.50 -1.76
N GLY A 93 5.53 -9.61 -2.42
CA GLY A 93 5.63 -9.85 -3.86
C GLY A 93 4.95 -8.78 -4.73
N GLY A 94 4.89 -7.54 -4.26
CA GLY A 94 4.22 -6.42 -4.95
C GLY A 94 2.76 -6.21 -4.55
N ALA A 95 2.17 -7.10 -3.75
CA ALA A 95 0.85 -6.86 -3.17
C ALA A 95 0.92 -5.83 -2.04
N TYR A 96 -0.14 -5.03 -1.91
CA TYR A 96 -0.34 -4.09 -0.80
C TYR A 96 -1.59 -4.51 -0.02
N PRO A 97 -1.50 -5.49 0.91
CA PRO A 97 -2.66 -6.03 1.62
C PRO A 97 -3.26 -5.07 2.66
N GLY A 98 -2.51 -4.05 3.11
CA GLY A 98 -3.03 -3.11 4.08
C GLY A 98 -2.02 -2.03 4.51
N PRO A 99 -2.49 -1.00 5.21
CA PRO A 99 -1.63 0.09 5.69
C PRO A 99 -0.54 -0.44 6.62
N GLY A 100 0.68 0.10 6.49
CA GLY A 100 1.84 -0.31 7.29
C GLY A 100 2.65 -1.46 6.72
N ILE A 101 2.31 -1.94 5.51
CA ILE A 101 2.98 -3.06 4.84
C ILE A 101 4.50 -2.88 4.64
N THR A 102 4.99 -1.65 4.57
CA THR A 102 6.43 -1.38 4.42
C THR A 102 7.12 -1.38 5.79
N LEU A 103 6.57 -0.64 6.75
CA LEU A 103 7.19 -0.43 8.06
C LEU A 103 7.11 -1.68 8.96
N GLY A 104 6.00 -2.41 8.95
CA GLY A 104 5.82 -3.60 9.77
C GLY A 104 6.89 -4.66 9.49
N PRO A 105 7.02 -5.15 8.24
CA PRO A 105 8.09 -6.05 7.85
C PRO A 105 9.49 -5.46 8.06
N ALA A 106 9.71 -4.16 7.80
CA ALA A 106 11.02 -3.54 8.04
C ALA A 106 11.45 -3.68 9.51
N LEU A 107 10.55 -3.38 10.45
CA LEU A 107 10.81 -3.52 11.89
C LEU A 107 11.04 -4.97 12.30
N VAL A 108 10.21 -5.89 11.80
CA VAL A 108 10.33 -7.32 12.12
C VAL A 108 11.63 -7.91 11.58
N PHE A 109 11.95 -7.70 10.31
CA PHE A 109 13.18 -8.24 9.72
C PHE A 109 14.43 -7.54 10.25
N GLY A 110 14.37 -6.24 10.56
CA GLY A 110 15.45 -5.55 11.25
C GLY A 110 15.72 -6.16 12.63
N TYR A 111 14.67 -6.49 13.39
CA TYR A 111 14.80 -7.21 14.65
C TYR A 111 15.39 -8.62 14.47
N LEU A 112 14.87 -9.40 13.50
CA LEU A 112 15.36 -10.76 13.23
C LEU A 112 16.84 -10.78 12.82
N ALA A 113 17.26 -9.84 11.96
CA ALA A 113 18.65 -9.69 11.58
C ALA A 113 19.54 -9.37 12.79
N ALA A 114 19.13 -8.43 13.64
CA ALA A 114 19.86 -8.09 14.86
C ALA A 114 19.98 -9.28 15.82
N MET A 115 18.90 -10.04 16.01
CA MET A 115 18.90 -11.24 16.86
C MET A 115 19.77 -12.36 16.29
N HIS A 116 19.83 -12.50 14.97
CA HIS A 116 20.71 -13.47 14.30
C HIS A 116 22.18 -13.08 14.51
N MET A 117 22.53 -11.82 14.28
CA MET A 117 23.88 -11.29 14.51
C MET A 117 24.33 -11.48 15.97
N ALA A 118 23.45 -11.20 16.93
CA ALA A 118 23.78 -11.29 18.36
C ALA A 118 24.02 -12.73 18.86
N ARG A 119 23.49 -13.75 18.16
CA ARG A 119 23.64 -15.17 18.55
C ARG A 119 24.97 -15.79 18.09
N GLY A 120 25.79 -15.06 17.32
CA GLY A 120 27.12 -15.51 16.90
C GLY A 120 27.06 -16.61 15.85
N ALA A 121 26.35 -16.35 14.74
CA ALA A 121 26.43 -17.17 13.53
C ALA A 121 27.80 -17.04 12.86
#